data_AF-A0A7C3FQ73-F1
#
_entry.id   AF-A0A7C3FQ73-F1
#
_cell.length_a   1.000
_cell.length_b   1.000
_cell.length_c   1.000
_cell.angle_alpha   90.00
_cell.angle_beta   90.00
_cell.angle_gamma   90.00
#
_symmetry.space_group_name_H-M   'P 1'
#
loop_
_entity.id
_entity.type
_entity.pdbx_description
1 polymer ?
#
loop_
_entity_poly.entity_id
_entity_poly.type
_entity_poly.pdbx_seq_one_letter_code
_entity_poly.pdbx_strand_id
1 'polypeptide(L)' 'MAVEKIGEKYRCNICGNEVTVTKIGGGTLVCCGEDMEKIDTEQYSSTPRSLPDTNEGDEAGDGGGNGG' A
#
# COMPACT_ATOMS: atom_id res chain seq x y z
N MET A 1 9.55 -15.81 14.50
CA MET A 1 8.06 -15.71 14.43
C MET A 1 7.57 -16.75 13.42
N ALA A 2 6.71 -17.70 13.80
CA ALA A 2 6.27 -18.75 12.87
C ALA A 2 5.09 -18.29 12.01
N VAL A 3 4.93 -18.87 10.83
CA VAL A 3 3.74 -18.69 9.98
C VAL A 3 2.58 -19.51 10.57
N GLU A 4 1.44 -18.88 10.83
CA GLU A 4 0.33 -19.50 11.56
C GLU A 4 -0.92 -19.69 10.70
N LYS A 5 -1.11 -18.87 9.65
CA LYS A 5 -2.34 -18.83 8.85
C LYS A 5 -2.06 -18.66 7.35
N ILE A 6 -2.87 -19.33 6.54
CA ILE A 6 -2.92 -19.12 5.09
C ILE A 6 -3.49 -17.72 4.80
N GLY A 7 -2.86 -16.99 3.88
CA GLY A 7 -3.24 -15.64 3.48
C GLY A 7 -2.51 -14.53 4.22
N GLU A 8 -1.64 -14.86 5.20
CA GLU A 8 -0.75 -13.88 5.81
C GLU A 8 0.21 -13.29 4.76
N LYS A 9 0.44 -11.99 4.85
CA LYS A 9 1.36 -11.27 3.98
C LYS A 9 2.61 -10.91 4.76
N TYR A 10 3.76 -11.08 4.13
CA TYR A 10 5.06 -10.74 4.70
C TYR A 10 5.88 -9.91 3.74
N ARG A 11 6.70 -9.02 4.27
CA ARG A 11 7.61 -8.17 3.52
C ARG A 11 9.03 -8.19 4.07
N CYS A 12 10.00 -8.20 3.17
CA CYS A 12 11.39 -8.00 3.50
C CYS A 12 11.69 -6.49 3.56
N ASN A 13 12.21 -6.01 4.68
CA ASN A 13 12.55 -4.60 4.86
C ASN A 13 13.87 -4.19 4.18
N ILE A 14 14.68 -5.16 3.72
CA ILE A 14 15.92 -4.88 2.95
C ILE A 14 15.63 -4.71 1.46
N CYS A 15 15.07 -5.73 0.82
CA CYS A 15 14.87 -5.74 -0.64
C CYS A 15 13.46 -5.31 -1.08
N GLY A 16 12.50 -5.26 -0.15
CA GLY A 16 11.11 -4.92 -0.44
C GLY A 16 10.25 -6.07 -0.97
N ASN A 17 10.77 -7.30 -1.08
CA ASN A 17 9.98 -8.45 -1.56
C ASN A 17 8.77 -8.73 -0.65
N GLU A 18 7.62 -8.91 -1.28
CA GLU A 18 6.36 -9.25 -0.63
C GLU A 18 5.92 -10.65 -1.02
N VAL A 19 5.51 -11.45 -0.03
CA VAL A 19 5.03 -12.82 -0.22
C VAL A 19 3.72 -13.03 0.52
N THR A 20 2.85 -13.88 -0.04
CA THR A 20 1.61 -14.31 0.61
C THR A 20 1.69 -15.80 0.91
N VAL A 21 1.35 -16.18 2.13
CA VAL A 21 1.38 -17.57 2.56
C VAL A 21 0.24 -18.34 1.90
N THR A 22 0.58 -19.32 1.05
CA THR A 22 -0.41 -20.22 0.42
C THR A 22 -0.56 -21.55 1.17
N LYS A 23 0.42 -21.88 2.03
CA LYS A 23 0.42 -23.08 2.87
C LYS A 23 1.20 -22.82 4.15
N ILE A 24 0.66 -23.25 5.28
CA ILE A 24 1.31 -23.12 6.59
C ILE A 24 2.50 -24.08 6.73
N GLY A 25 3.57 -23.59 7.35
CA GLY A 25 4.72 -24.36 7.77
C GLY A 25 5.26 -23.78 9.08
N GLY A 26 5.76 -24.61 9.98
CA GLY A 26 6.14 -24.18 11.34
C GLY A 26 7.43 -23.34 11.44
N GLY A 27 7.95 -22.83 10.31
CA GLY A 27 9.18 -22.05 10.25
C GLY A 27 8.94 -20.54 10.15
N THR A 28 10.01 -19.77 10.32
CA THR A 28 10.03 -18.32 10.07
C THR A 28 10.45 -18.06 8.62
N LEU A 29 9.81 -17.08 7.98
CA LEU A 29 10.21 -16.65 6.63
C LEU A 29 11.44 -15.75 6.74
N VAL A 30 12.48 -16.07 5.99
CA VAL A 30 13.74 -15.33 5.97
C VAL A 30 14.02 -14.85 4.55
N CYS A 31 14.38 -13.58 4.41
CA CYS A 31 14.79 -12.98 3.15
C CYS A 31 15.96 -12.03 3.39
N CYS A 32 16.99 -12.07 2.54
CA CYS A 32 18.21 -11.27 2.69
C CYS A 32 18.97 -11.49 4.02
N GLY A 33 18.78 -12.63 4.68
CA GLY A 33 19.44 -12.96 5.94
C GLY A 33 18.72 -12.43 7.20
N GLU A 34 17.54 -11.82 7.04
CA GLU A 34 16.71 -11.34 8.15
C GLU A 34 15.30 -11.96 8.11
N ASP A 35 14.67 -12.03 9.29
CA ASP A 35 13.28 -12.45 9.43
C ASP A 35 12.35 -11.45 8.73
N MET A 36 11.41 -11.95 7.93
CA MET A 36 10.43 -11.11 7.25
C MET A 36 9.38 -10.57 8.23
N GLU A 37 8.90 -9.36 7.96
CA GLU A 37 7.88 -8.68 8.78
C GLU A 37 6.48 -8.98 8.25
N LYS A 38 5.53 -9.31 9.14
CA LYS A 38 4.13 -9.53 8.79
C LYS A 38 3.44 -8.19 8.52
N ILE A 39 2.75 -8.08 7.40
CA ILE A 39 1.93 -6.91 7.06
C ILE A 39 0.47 -7.24 7.34
N ASP A 40 -0.12 -6.57 8.32
CA ASP A 40 -1.55 -6.68 8.60
C ASP A 40 -2.35 -5.92 7.53
N THR A 41 -3.16 -6.67 6.76
CA THR A 41 -4.10 -6.11 5.78
C THR A 41 -5.42 -5.64 6.41
N GLU A 42 -5.57 -5.76 7.74
CA GLU A 42 -6.81 -5.53 8.50
C GLU A 42 -6.99 -4.07 8.96
N GLN A 43 -6.55 -3.07 8.19
CA GLN A 43 -6.66 -1.65 8.58
C GLN A 43 -7.18 -0.74 7.48
N TYR A 44 -7.87 -1.27 6.47
CA TYR A 44 -8.58 -0.45 5.48
C TYR A 44 -10.04 -0.88 5.34
N SER A 45 -10.72 -1.06 6.48
CA SER A 45 -12.15 -1.35 6.51
C SER A 45 -12.96 -0.31 7.29
N SER A 46 -12.37 0.81 7.72
CA SER A 46 -13.10 1.73 8.62
C SER A 46 -12.86 3.23 8.44
N THR A 47 -12.10 3.68 7.43
CA THR A 47 -12.15 5.09 7.04
C THR A 47 -12.64 5.21 5.60
N PRO A 48 -13.83 5.77 5.35
CA PRO A 48 -14.13 6.28 4.02
C PRO A 48 -13.04 7.31 3.74
N ARG A 49 -12.22 7.01 2.72
CA ARG A 49 -11.27 7.96 2.17
C ARG A 49 -12.13 9.10 1.68
N SER A 50 -12.21 10.19 2.46
CA SER A 50 -12.89 11.41 2.06
C SER A 50 -12.35 11.75 0.69
N LEU A 51 -13.21 11.58 -0.32
CA LEU A 51 -12.94 12.09 -1.64
C LEU A 51 -12.60 13.57 -1.43
N PRO A 52 -11.51 14.09 -2.00
CA PRO A 52 -11.31 15.53 -1.99
C PRO A 52 -12.53 16.14 -2.69
N ASP A 53 -13.31 16.93 -1.96
CA ASP A 53 -14.36 17.77 -2.52
C ASP A 53 -13.72 18.63 -3.61
N THR A 54 -13.97 18.29 -4.87
CA THR A 54 -13.64 19.15 -6.01
C THR A 54 -14.63 20.29 -6.00
N ASN A 55 -14.42 21.26 -5.11
CA ASN A 55 -14.92 22.61 -5.27
C ASN A 55 -13.92 23.39 -6.15
N GLU A 56 -13.94 23.09 -7.45
CA GLU A 56 -13.35 23.95 -8.47
C GLU A 56 -14.30 25.14 -8.67
N GLY A 57 -14.19 26.10 -7.76
CA GLY A 57 -14.78 27.43 -7.88
C GLY A 57 -13.70 28.42 -8.30
N ASP A 58 -13.96 29.09 -9.42
CA ASP A 58 -13.48 30.43 -9.80
C ASP A 58 -11.96 30.67 -9.86
N GLU A 59 -11.40 30.59 -11.07
CA GLU A 59 -10.32 31.49 -11.48
C GLU A 59 -10.60 31.97 -12.92
N ALA A 60 -11.18 33.17 -12.99
CA ALA A 60 -11.30 33.95 -14.20
C ALA A 60 -9.97 34.63 -14.56
N GLY A 61 -9.70 34.73 -15.87
CA GLY A 61 -8.74 35.67 -16.46
C GLY A 61 -7.57 34.99 -17.20
N ASP A 62 -6.99 35.54 -18.25
CA ASP A 62 -7.30 36.67 -19.13
C ASP A 62 -6.30 36.58 -20.30
N GLY A 63 -6.64 37.13 -21.47
CA GLY A 63 -5.64 37.63 -22.44
C GLY A 63 -4.86 36.63 -23.30
N GLY A 64 -5.35 36.38 -24.51
CA GLY A 64 -4.58 35.77 -25.60
C GLY A 64 -4.99 36.32 -26.97
N GLY A 65 -4.71 37.60 -27.20
CA GLY A 65 -5.00 38.29 -28.46
C GLY A 65 -4.35 37.60 -29.66
N ASN A 66 -5.14 37.39 -30.71
CA ASN A 66 -4.70 36.84 -31.98
C ASN A 66 -4.97 37.86 -33.09
N GLY A 67 -4.00 38.10 -33.96
CA GLY A 67 -4.21 38.70 -35.27
C GLY A 67 -3.30 39.90 -35.58
N GLY A 68 -2.37 39.68 -36.51
CA GLY A 68 -1.56 40.72 -37.15
C GLY A 68 -0.24 40.21 -37.66
#